data_AF-A0A419DIJ7-F1
#
_entry.id   AF-A0A419DIJ7-F1
#
_cell.length_a   1.000
_cell.length_b   1.000
_cell.length_c   1.000
_cell.angle_alpha   90.00
_cell.angle_beta   90.00
_cell.angle_gamma   90.00
#
_symmetry.space_group_name_H-M   'P 1'
#
loop_
_entity.id
_entity.type
_entity.pdbx_description
1 polymer ?
#
loop_
_entity_poly.entity_id
_entity_poly.type
_entity_poly.pdbx_seq_one_letter_code
_entity_poly.pdbx_strand_id
1 'polypeptide(L)' 'MSDLEIEIHCPDCDAAMNVMLSQIAREESVTCPACKKVIHMKPDPKPSPEETKKLSQSFESINQAMRKLKEKP' A
#
# COMPACT_ATOMS: atom_id res chain seq x y z
N MET A 1 -13.05 -24.89 -5.57
CA MET A 1 -12.86 -23.42 -5.63
C MET A 1 -11.88 -23.17 -6.75
N SER A 2 -12.30 -22.49 -7.81
CA SER A 2 -11.41 -22.17 -8.94
C SER A 2 -10.43 -21.10 -8.50
N ASP A 3 -9.16 -21.30 -8.83
CA ASP A 3 -8.15 -20.28 -8.64
C ASP A 3 -8.40 -19.12 -9.61
N LEU A 4 -8.36 -17.89 -9.11
CA LEU A 4 -8.72 -16.72 -9.91
C LEU A 4 -7.43 -16.04 -10.37
N GLU A 5 -7.24 -15.96 -11.68
CA GLU A 5 -6.09 -15.29 -12.30
C GLU A 5 -6.40 -13.79 -12.43
N ILE A 6 -5.43 -12.96 -12.06
CA ILE A 6 -5.50 -11.52 -12.24
C ILE A 6 -4.31 -11.04 -13.07
N GLU A 7 -4.53 -10.03 -13.90
CA GLU A 7 -3.47 -9.33 -14.61
C GLU A 7 -2.91 -8.21 -13.72
N ILE A 8 -1.59 -8.18 -13.54
CA ILE A 8 -0.84 -7.12 -12.87
C ILE A 8 0.28 -6.61 -13.77
N HIS A 9 0.69 -5.36 -13.57
CA HIS A 9 1.84 -4.79 -14.27
C HIS A 9 3.10 -4.84 -13.40
N CYS A 10 4.24 -5.17 -14.00
CA CYS A 10 5.53 -5.12 -13.31
C CYS A 10 5.91 -3.66 -12.98
N PRO A 11 6.21 -3.30 -11.72
CA PRO A 11 6.59 -1.94 -11.37
C PRO A 11 7.92 -1.48 -11.99
N ASP A 12 8.77 -2.41 -12.42
CA ASP A 12 10.11 -2.09 -12.96
C ASP A 12 10.18 -1.98 -14.48
N CYS A 13 9.32 -2.71 -15.21
CA CYS A 13 9.37 -2.79 -16.66
C CYS A 13 8.01 -2.62 -17.34
N ASP A 14 6.96 -2.40 -16.56
CA ASP A 14 5.57 -2.19 -17.00
C ASP A 14 4.96 -3.35 -17.80
N ALA A 15 5.65 -4.50 -17.87
CA ALA A 15 5.13 -5.68 -18.55
C ALA A 15 3.91 -6.25 -17.80
N ALA A 16 2.82 -6.49 -18.53
CA ALA A 16 1.66 -7.20 -18.03
C ALA A 16 1.99 -8.68 -17.74
N MET A 17 1.53 -9.17 -16.60
CA MET A 17 1.68 -10.57 -16.20
C MET A 17 0.42 -11.07 -15.51
N ASN A 18 0.08 -12.33 -15.75
CA ASN A 18 -1.01 -13.00 -15.06
C ASN A 18 -0.47 -13.73 -13.84
N VAL A 19 -1.09 -13.49 -12.68
CA VAL A 19 -0.73 -14.12 -11.42
C VAL A 19 -1.95 -14.77 -10.80
N MET A 20 -1.75 -15.95 -10.22
CA MET A 20 -2.78 -16.69 -9.50
C MET A 20 -3.02 -16.03 -8.14
N LEU A 21 -4.27 -15.75 -7.77
CA LEU A 21 -4.57 -15.13 -6.47
C LEU A 21 -4.11 -15.99 -5.29
N SER A 22 -4.12 -17.32 -5.42
CA SER A 22 -3.55 -18.19 -4.39
C SER A 22 -2.03 -18.05 -4.27
N GLN A 23 -1.35 -17.70 -5.35
CA GLN A 23 0.08 -17.44 -5.37
C GLN A 23 0.40 -16.15 -4.60
N ILE A 24 -0.37 -15.09 -4.82
CA ILE A 24 -0.24 -13.82 -4.08
C ILE A 24 -0.54 -14.04 -2.58
N ALA A 25 -1.54 -14.87 -2.28
CA ALA A 25 -1.94 -15.13 -0.90
C ALA A 25 -0.94 -16.01 -0.13
N ARG A 26 -0.15 -16.84 -0.83
CA ARG A 26 0.78 -17.80 -0.22
C ARG A 26 2.24 -17.38 -0.33
N GLU A 27 2.64 -16.81 -1.45
CA GLU A 27 3.99 -16.39 -1.74
C GLU A 27 4.12 -14.88 -1.54
N GLU A 28 5.15 -14.49 -0.79
CA GLU A 28 5.40 -13.08 -0.46
C GLU A 28 6.04 -12.31 -1.62
N SER A 29 6.33 -13.01 -2.72
CA SER A 29 7.02 -12.46 -3.88
C SER A 29 6.69 -13.21 -5.16
N VAL A 30 6.60 -12.49 -6.27
CA VAL A 30 6.46 -13.05 -7.62
C VAL A 30 7.59 -12.54 -8.51
N THR A 31 8.14 -13.41 -9.36
CA THR A 31 9.16 -13.01 -10.32
C THR A 31 8.53 -12.56 -11.63
N CYS A 32 8.83 -11.34 -12.08
CA CYS A 32 8.40 -10.86 -13.37
C CYS A 32 9.03 -11.69 -14.50
N PRO A 33 8.25 -12.27 -15.44
CA PRO A 33 8.81 -13.06 -16.53
C PRO A 33 9.60 -12.23 -17.55
N ALA A 34 9.29 -10.94 -17.68
CA ALA A 34 9.94 -10.06 -18.67
C ALA A 34 11.31 -9.56 -18.21
N CYS A 35 11.41 -9.01 -17.00
CA CYS A 35 12.65 -8.41 -16.48
C CYS A 35 13.36 -9.27 -15.43
N LYS A 36 12.78 -10.42 -15.04
CA LYS A 36 13.29 -11.34 -14.01
C LYS A 36 13.48 -10.73 -12.63
N LYS A 37 12.88 -9.56 -12.37
CA LYS A 37 12.90 -8.93 -11.05
C LYS A 37 11.85 -9.54 -10.13
N VAL A 38 12.21 -9.63 -8.85
CA VAL A 38 11.35 -10.13 -7.79
C VAL A 38 10.50 -8.98 -7.27
N ILE A 39 9.17 -9.13 -7.35
CA ILE A 39 8.18 -8.19 -6.87
C ILE A 39 7.69 -8.70 -5.52
N HIS A 40 7.95 -7.97 -4.45
CA HIS A 40 7.42 -8.29 -3.13
C HIS A 40 5.98 -7.79 -2.99
N MET A 41 5.05 -8.69 -2.70
CA MET A 41 3.60 -8.42 -2.70
C MET A 41 3.05 -8.09 -1.30
N LYS A 42 3.89 -8.07 -0.27
CA LYS A 42 3.45 -7.72 1.08
C LYS A 42 3.09 -6.23 1.17
N PRO A 43 1.89 -5.87 1.66
CA PRO A 43 1.73 -4.56 2.28
C PRO A 43 2.66 -4.51 3.49
N ASP A 44 3.44 -3.44 3.59
CA ASP A 44 4.34 -3.20 4.72
C ASP A 44 3.60 -3.45 6.05
N PRO A 45 4.20 -4.18 7.01
CA PRO A 45 3.49 -4.63 8.21
C PRO A 45 3.16 -3.45 9.13
N LYS A 46 1.98 -2.84 8.93
CA LYS A 46 1.41 -1.71 9.68
C LYS A 46 2.28 -0.43 9.60
N PRO A 47 1.66 0.75 9.45
CA PRO A 47 2.40 2.00 9.57
C PRO A 47 3.13 2.00 10.93
N SER A 48 4.40 2.41 10.94
CA SER A 48 5.16 2.49 12.18
C SER A 48 4.37 3.33 13.19
N PRO A 49 4.35 2.95 14.48
CA PRO A 49 3.68 3.73 15.52
C PRO A 49 4.15 5.20 15.54
N GLU A 50 5.37 5.49 15.07
CA GLU A 50 5.87 6.86 14.93
C GLU A 50 5.17 7.66 13.82
N GLU A 51 4.91 7.04 12.67
CA GLU A 51 4.19 7.68 11.57
C GLU A 51 2.73 7.94 11.94
N THR A 52 2.12 6.98 12.62
CA THR A 52 0.76 7.13 13.18
C THR A 52 0.71 8.28 14.19
N LYS A 53 1.73 8.43 15.04
CA LYS A 53 1.82 9.52 16.02
C LYS A 53 1.96 10.89 15.34
N LYS A 54 2.78 11.02 14.30
CA LYS A 54 2.93 12.27 13.53
C LYS A 54 1.63 12.69 12.85
N LEU A 55 0.88 11.74 12.30
CA LEU A 55 -0.42 11.99 11.71
C LEU A 55 -1.42 12.49 12.76
N SER A 56 -1.53 11.80 13.91
CA SER A 56 -2.41 12.22 15.01
C SER A 56 -2.12 13.64 15.51
N GLN A 57 -0.85 13.99 15.69
CA GLN A 57 -0.43 15.34 16.10
C GLN A 57 -0.78 16.42 15.06
N SER A 58 -0.68 16.07 13.78
CA SER A 58 -1.05 16.97 12.68
C SER A 58 -2.56 17.22 12.67
N PHE A 59 -3.37 16.18 12.86
CA PHE A 59 -4.83 16.30 12.98
C PHE A 59 -5.26 17.12 14.21
N GLU A 60 -4.60 16.95 15.36
CA GLU A 60 -4.86 17.77 16.54
C GLU A 60 -4.58 19.26 16.29
N SER A 61 -3.46 19.57 15.61
CA SER A 61 -3.09 20.95 15.27
C SER A 61 -4.09 21.59 14.30
N ILE A 62 -4.57 20.84 13.31
CA ILE A 62 -5.61 21.30 12.38
C ILE A 62 -6.93 21.55 13.13
N ASN A 63 -7.33 20.64 14.03
CA ASN A 63 -8.53 20.81 14.85
C ASN A 63 -8.44 22.04 15.76
N GLN A 64 -7.27 22.31 16.35
CA GLN A 64 -7.07 23.53 17.14
C GLN A 64 -7.16 24.80 16.28
N ALA A 65 -6.58 24.80 15.09
CA ALA A 65 -6.70 25.92 14.16
C ALA A 65 -8.15 26.17 13.74
N MET A 66 -8.90 25.10 13.43
CA MET A 66 -10.33 25.16 13.11
C MET A 66 -11.18 25.72 14.27
N ARG A 67 -10.89 25.32 15.51
CA ARG A 67 -11.56 25.89 16.70
C ARG A 67 -11.28 27.38 16.86
N LYS A 68 -10.02 27.80 16.71
CA LYS A 68 -9.63 29.22 16.75
C LYS A 68 -10.30 30.06 15.65
N LEU A 69 -10.52 29.48 14.47
CA LEU A 69 -11.29 30.14 13.39
C LEU A 69 -12.77 30.24 13.72
N LYS A 70 -13.33 29.25 14.42
CA LYS A 70 -14.74 29.22 14.83
C LYS A 70 -15.05 30.16 16.01
N GLU A 71 -14.05 30.49 16.82
CA GLU A 71 -14.14 31.40 17.97
C GLU A 71 -13.79 32.87 17.62
N LYS A 72 -13.41 33.16 16.37
CA LYS A 72 -13.21 34.53 15.91
C LYS A 72 -14.56 35.07 15.40
N PRO A 73 -15.16 36.08 16.05
CA PRO A 73 -16.40 36.72 15.59
C PRO A 73 -16.21 37.48 14.27
#